data_AF-A0A1U7ILV5-F1
#
_entry.id   AF-A0A1U7ILV5-F1
#
_cell.length_a   1.000
_cell.length_b   1.000
_cell.length_c   1.000
_cell.angle_alpha   90.00
_cell.angle_beta   90.00
_cell.angle_gamma   90.00
#
_symmetry.space_group_name_H-M   'P 1'
#
loop_
_entity.id
_entity.type
_entity.pdbx_description
1 polymer ?
#
loop_
_entity_poly.entity_id
_entity_poly.type
_entity_poly.pdbx_seq_one_letter_code
_entity_poly.pdbx_strand_id
1 'polypeptide(L)'
;MVAQVTRTTNPVDDTVDVVQRTTTNIGQFLPNLLAAIVILVLGWILAVLVAWAVKKLLNRTSIDNRITAWVTGRPDGEGLPVEKWISDVVFWLIFIFVLVAFLQALKLTAVYEPLANFLDQVFRFLPKLAGAAILLAIAWLLATIVKLVVTRSLQAVRLDERLNQEVNETSNQFSVSETIGNTLYWFIFLLFLPAILSTLELEGTLQPVQRLLNDILSVLPNVFAAILIGAAGWLVAQVVRRIVTNLLAASGTDRLGTRVGINPSTTGQSLSWIIGTIVYVLILIPVAIAALNALRISAISIPAIAMLNDILSAIPRIFTAGIILVIAYALGKFLADVVTSILTSIGFNNIFNWIGLPTPKVTRSRIIVSPSETPIDSPTSGTVEEKVTASRTPSEIVGIIVLVGIMLLATVAAVEVLAFAALTAIVTGIVAIAGQILIGLVIFAIGLYLANLAFHIITSSGNQQAVILGNAARIAIITLVSAMALQQMGIAADIVNLAFGLLLGAIAVATAIAFGLGGRDVAGEQVRDWLESFKRKKNEPPRM
;
A
#
# COMPACT_ATOMS: atom_id res chain seq x y z
N MET A 1 -82.52 -3.70 8.91
CA MET A 1 -82.96 -3.11 10.19
C MET A 1 -83.43 -4.23 11.11
N VAL A 2 -82.51 -4.78 11.90
CA VAL A 2 -82.79 -5.53 13.13
C VAL A 2 -81.73 -5.04 14.10
N ALA A 3 -82.15 -4.25 15.10
CA ALA A 3 -81.27 -3.77 16.15
C ALA A 3 -80.77 -4.98 16.96
N GLN A 4 -79.48 -5.28 16.88
CA GLN A 4 -78.87 -6.13 17.90
C GLN A 4 -78.76 -5.29 19.17
N VAL A 5 -79.67 -5.59 20.08
CA VAL A 5 -79.69 -5.11 21.46
C VAL A 5 -78.34 -5.46 22.08
N THR A 6 -77.48 -4.46 22.26
CA THR A 6 -76.33 -4.54 23.14
C THR A 6 -76.86 -4.80 24.54
N ARG A 7 -76.88 -6.07 24.98
CA ARG A 7 -77.10 -6.40 26.38
C ARG A 7 -75.94 -5.77 27.15
N THR A 8 -76.24 -4.72 27.89
CA THR A 8 -75.37 -4.24 28.96
C THR A 8 -75.31 -5.34 30.01
N THR A 9 -74.32 -6.22 29.92
CA THR A 9 -74.00 -7.14 31.02
C THR A 9 -73.64 -6.28 32.23
N ASN A 10 -74.18 -6.61 33.41
CA ASN A 10 -73.85 -5.83 34.59
C ASN A 10 -72.35 -6.01 34.87
N PRO A 11 -71.62 -4.97 35.34
CA PRO A 11 -70.23 -5.13 35.80
C PRO A 11 -70.09 -6.16 36.94
N VAL A 12 -71.19 -6.45 37.63
CA VAL A 12 -71.29 -7.55 38.60
C VAL A 12 -71.20 -8.93 37.93
N ASP A 13 -71.74 -9.10 36.73
CA ASP A 13 -71.69 -10.38 36.01
C ASP A 13 -70.26 -10.67 35.49
N ASP A 14 -69.56 -9.64 35.00
CA ASP A 14 -68.16 -9.77 34.57
C ASP A 14 -67.20 -10.07 35.74
N THR A 15 -67.43 -9.48 36.91
CA THR A 15 -66.64 -9.77 38.11
C THR A 15 -66.93 -11.16 38.66
N VAL A 16 -68.19 -11.62 38.61
CA VAL A 16 -68.56 -12.99 38.96
C VAL A 16 -67.92 -13.99 38.00
N ASP A 17 -67.91 -13.72 36.70
CA ASP A 17 -67.24 -14.56 35.70
C ASP A 17 -65.72 -14.66 35.94
N VAL A 18 -65.04 -13.56 36.28
CA VAL A 18 -63.61 -13.57 36.61
C VAL A 18 -63.34 -14.34 37.90
N VAL A 19 -64.14 -14.13 38.94
CA VAL A 19 -64.01 -14.87 40.21
C VAL A 19 -64.30 -16.36 40.00
N GLN A 20 -65.30 -16.71 39.18
CA GLN A 20 -65.67 -18.10 38.89
C GLN A 20 -64.63 -18.80 38.02
N ARG A 21 -64.05 -18.11 37.02
CA ARG A 21 -62.90 -18.60 36.25
C ARG A 21 -61.65 -18.77 37.13
N THR A 22 -61.37 -17.82 38.01
CA THR A 22 -60.23 -17.89 38.94
C THR A 22 -60.41 -19.03 39.95
N THR A 23 -61.61 -19.18 40.50
CA THR A 23 -61.96 -20.28 41.43
C THR A 23 -61.87 -21.64 40.75
N THR A 24 -62.33 -21.75 39.49
CA THR A 24 -62.21 -22.99 38.71
C THR A 24 -60.74 -23.33 38.41
N ASN A 25 -59.93 -22.34 38.06
CA ASN A 25 -58.50 -22.52 37.81
C ASN A 25 -57.73 -22.92 39.07
N ILE A 26 -58.04 -22.32 40.23
CA ILE A 26 -57.45 -22.68 41.53
C ILE A 26 -57.88 -24.10 41.93
N GLY A 27 -59.16 -24.44 41.72
CA GLY A 27 -59.69 -25.78 41.99
C GLY A 27 -58.99 -26.88 41.18
N GLN A 28 -58.58 -26.58 39.94
CA GLN A 28 -57.79 -27.50 39.11
C GLN A 28 -56.30 -27.50 39.42
N PHE A 29 -55.77 -26.45 40.06
CA PHE A 29 -54.35 -26.35 40.41
C PHE A 29 -53.97 -27.24 41.59
N LEU A 30 -54.84 -27.36 42.60
CA LEU A 30 -54.57 -28.15 43.80
C LEU A 30 -54.26 -29.63 43.50
N PRO A 31 -55.06 -30.35 42.69
CA PRO A 31 -54.75 -31.73 42.32
C PRO A 31 -53.45 -31.87 41.51
N ASN A 32 -53.17 -30.94 40.59
CA ASN A 32 -51.95 -30.94 39.79
C ASN A 32 -50.70 -30.67 40.64
N LEU A 33 -50.81 -29.79 41.64
CA LEU A 33 -49.74 -29.50 42.59
C LEU A 33 -49.40 -30.74 43.43
N LEU A 34 -50.40 -31.45 43.93
CA LEU A 34 -50.19 -32.70 44.66
C LEU A 34 -49.56 -33.78 43.77
N ALA A 35 -50.07 -33.97 42.55
CA ALA A 35 -49.50 -34.90 41.58
C ALA A 35 -48.03 -34.57 41.27
N ALA A 36 -47.71 -33.29 41.08
CA ALA A 36 -46.35 -32.82 40.85
C ALA A 36 -45.44 -33.13 42.05
N ILE A 37 -45.86 -32.81 43.27
CA ILE A 37 -45.07 -33.11 44.49
C ILE A 37 -44.77 -34.60 44.59
N VAL A 38 -45.75 -35.47 44.31
CA VAL A 38 -45.55 -36.93 44.30
C VAL A 38 -44.53 -37.34 43.25
N ILE A 39 -44.62 -36.80 42.02
CA ILE A 39 -43.66 -37.07 40.94
C ILE A 39 -42.25 -36.64 41.34
N LEU A 40 -42.09 -35.47 41.97
CA LEU A 40 -40.79 -34.95 42.39
C LEU A 40 -40.13 -35.84 43.45
N VAL A 41 -40.88 -36.24 44.48
CA VAL A 41 -40.37 -37.09 45.57
C VAL A 41 -40.00 -38.48 45.05
N LEU A 42 -40.91 -39.13 44.31
CA LEU A 42 -40.66 -40.47 43.76
C LEU A 42 -39.51 -40.45 42.75
N GLY A 43 -39.49 -39.44 41.88
CA GLY A 43 -38.46 -39.30 40.87
C GLY A 43 -37.09 -39.00 41.47
N TRP A 44 -37.00 -38.20 42.53
CA TRP A 44 -35.71 -37.96 43.21
C TRP A 44 -35.13 -39.24 43.81
N ILE A 45 -35.96 -40.07 44.46
CA ILE A 45 -35.55 -41.38 44.98
C ILE A 45 -35.05 -42.28 43.84
N LEU A 46 -35.77 -42.30 42.72
CA LEU A 46 -35.38 -43.05 41.53
C LEU A 46 -34.02 -42.58 40.98
N ALA A 47 -33.79 -41.27 40.89
CA ALA A 47 -32.54 -40.69 40.40
C ALA A 47 -31.35 -41.12 41.26
N VAL A 48 -31.46 -41.05 42.59
CA VAL A 48 -30.40 -41.50 43.52
C VAL A 48 -30.12 -42.99 43.35
N LEU A 49 -31.17 -43.82 43.24
CA LEU A 49 -31.03 -45.26 43.11
C LEU A 49 -30.30 -45.65 41.82
N VAL A 50 -30.68 -45.04 40.69
CA VAL A 50 -30.04 -45.32 39.40
C VAL A 50 -28.59 -44.82 39.39
N ALA A 51 -28.33 -43.61 39.89
CA ALA A 51 -26.97 -43.09 39.96
C ALA A 51 -26.06 -43.98 40.81
N TRP A 52 -26.55 -44.45 41.96
CA TRP A 52 -25.83 -45.41 42.81
C TRP A 52 -25.55 -46.73 42.08
N ALA A 53 -26.52 -47.26 41.33
CA ALA A 53 -26.35 -48.48 40.56
C ALA A 53 -25.28 -48.31 39.46
N VAL A 54 -25.32 -47.20 38.73
CA VAL A 54 -24.34 -46.85 37.69
C VAL A 54 -22.94 -46.73 38.29
N LYS A 55 -22.79 -45.98 39.38
CA LYS A 55 -21.51 -45.86 40.10
C LYS A 55 -20.94 -47.23 40.49
N LYS A 56 -21.79 -48.11 41.02
CA LYS A 56 -21.38 -49.45 41.45
C LYS A 56 -20.94 -50.33 40.28
N LEU A 57 -21.55 -50.17 39.10
CA LEU A 57 -21.14 -50.86 37.88
C LEU A 57 -19.83 -50.32 37.31
N LEU A 58 -19.66 -48.99 37.30
CA LEU A 58 -18.41 -48.37 36.83
C LEU A 58 -17.22 -48.75 37.71
N ASN A 59 -17.38 -48.72 39.04
CA ASN A 59 -16.34 -49.16 39.99
C ASN A 59 -15.90 -50.63 39.80
N ARG A 60 -16.71 -51.47 39.14
CA ARG A 60 -16.31 -52.85 38.80
C ARG A 60 -15.45 -52.93 37.55
N THR A 61 -15.34 -51.84 36.80
CA THR A 61 -14.58 -51.76 35.56
C THR A 61 -13.25 -51.05 35.82
N SER A 62 -12.16 -51.52 35.21
CA SER A 62 -10.84 -50.88 35.32
C SER A 62 -10.68 -49.64 34.43
N ILE A 63 -11.77 -48.91 34.18
CA ILE A 63 -11.80 -47.77 33.27
C ILE A 63 -10.96 -46.63 33.85
N ASP A 64 -11.10 -46.32 35.14
CA ASP A 64 -10.31 -45.30 35.83
C ASP A 64 -8.79 -45.49 35.64
N ASN A 65 -8.28 -46.71 35.84
CA ASN A 65 -6.85 -46.99 35.73
C ASN A 65 -6.35 -46.84 34.28
N ARG A 66 -7.14 -47.24 33.30
CA ARG A 66 -6.77 -47.16 31.87
C ARG A 66 -6.77 -45.72 31.36
N ILE A 67 -7.74 -44.92 31.78
CA ILE A 67 -7.83 -43.51 31.39
C ILE A 67 -6.72 -42.70 32.09
N THR A 68 -6.48 -42.95 33.39
CA THR A 68 -5.42 -42.26 34.15
C THR A 68 -4.04 -42.53 33.56
N ALA A 69 -3.75 -43.77 33.19
CA ALA A 69 -2.48 -44.14 32.55
C ALA A 69 -2.27 -43.46 31.18
N TRP A 70 -3.34 -43.29 30.40
CA TRP A 70 -3.28 -42.61 29.10
C TRP A 70 -3.13 -41.09 29.22
N VAL A 71 -3.83 -40.46 30.17
CA VAL A 71 -3.85 -39.00 30.33
C VAL A 71 -2.64 -38.48 31.11
N THR A 72 -2.26 -39.13 32.20
CA THR A 72 -1.18 -38.65 33.08
C THR A 72 0.18 -39.29 32.79
N GLY A 73 0.22 -40.32 31.94
CA GLY A 73 1.45 -41.05 31.58
C GLY A 73 2.12 -41.78 32.76
N ARG A 74 1.48 -41.80 33.93
CA ARG A 74 1.95 -42.46 35.15
C ARG A 74 0.88 -43.46 35.60
N PRO A 75 1.23 -44.76 35.75
CA PRO A 75 0.29 -45.79 36.20
C PRO A 75 -0.32 -45.52 37.58
N ASP A 76 0.36 -44.73 38.43
CA ASP A 76 0.05 -44.56 39.85
C ASP A 76 -0.30 -43.10 40.24
N GLY A 77 -0.74 -42.27 39.30
CA GLY A 77 -1.24 -40.92 39.62
C GLY A 77 -2.55 -40.95 40.40
N GLU A 78 -2.84 -39.92 41.20
CA GLU A 78 -4.19 -39.72 41.76
C GLU A 78 -5.20 -39.69 40.61
N GLY A 79 -6.00 -40.75 40.50
CA GLY A 79 -6.90 -40.96 39.38
C GLY A 79 -7.96 -39.87 39.31
N LEU A 80 -8.30 -39.45 38.08
CA LEU A 80 -9.49 -38.64 37.87
C LEU A 80 -10.70 -39.49 38.29
N PRO A 81 -11.59 -39.00 39.17
CA PRO A 81 -12.72 -39.78 39.66
C PRO A 81 -13.84 -39.84 38.61
N VAL A 82 -13.58 -40.47 37.46
CA VAL A 82 -14.50 -40.55 36.32
C VAL A 82 -15.80 -41.22 36.75
N GLU A 83 -15.70 -42.21 37.63
CA GLU A 83 -16.78 -42.97 38.26
C GLU A 83 -17.78 -42.04 38.98
N LYS A 84 -17.23 -41.08 39.74
CA LYS A 84 -18.02 -40.09 40.47
C LYS A 84 -18.66 -39.11 39.49
N TRP A 85 -17.89 -38.61 38.52
CA TRP A 85 -18.38 -37.66 37.53
C TRP A 85 -19.52 -38.24 36.69
N ILE A 86 -19.37 -39.46 36.17
CA ILE A 86 -20.42 -40.12 35.38
C ILE A 86 -21.65 -40.39 36.24
N SER A 87 -21.47 -40.87 37.48
CA SER A 87 -22.60 -41.06 38.41
C SER A 87 -23.34 -39.76 38.70
N ASP A 88 -22.61 -38.66 38.96
CA ASP A 88 -23.18 -37.36 39.27
C ASP A 88 -23.91 -36.78 38.05
N VAL A 89 -23.37 -36.97 36.83
CA VAL A 89 -24.03 -36.59 35.57
C VAL A 89 -25.32 -37.40 35.36
N VAL A 90 -25.29 -38.72 35.57
CA VAL A 90 -26.48 -39.57 35.45
C VAL A 90 -27.56 -39.17 36.46
N PHE A 91 -27.16 -38.88 37.71
CA PHE A 91 -28.09 -38.36 38.72
C PHE A 91 -28.78 -37.08 38.25
N TRP A 92 -28.00 -36.07 37.83
CA TRP A 92 -28.53 -34.80 37.36
C TRP A 92 -29.41 -34.94 36.12
N LEU A 93 -29.02 -35.81 35.18
CA LEU A 93 -29.77 -36.05 33.95
C LEU A 93 -31.13 -36.69 34.24
N ILE A 94 -31.18 -37.70 35.13
CA ILE A 94 -32.45 -38.31 35.56
C ILE A 94 -33.27 -37.31 36.39
N PHE A 95 -32.63 -36.54 37.25
CA PHE A 95 -33.30 -35.51 38.04
C PHE A 95 -33.90 -34.41 37.14
N ILE A 96 -33.24 -34.04 36.05
CA ILE A 96 -33.79 -33.11 35.04
C ILE A 96 -35.03 -33.70 34.38
N PHE A 97 -35.07 -35.00 34.03
CA PHE A 97 -36.32 -35.64 33.56
C PHE A 97 -37.44 -35.54 34.59
N VAL A 98 -37.11 -35.82 35.86
CA VAL A 98 -38.07 -35.74 36.96
C VAL A 98 -38.58 -34.31 37.13
N LEU A 99 -37.69 -33.32 36.99
CA LEU A 99 -38.04 -31.91 37.01
C LEU A 99 -38.93 -31.55 35.81
N VAL A 100 -38.64 -32.03 34.61
CA VAL A 100 -39.51 -31.85 33.42
C VAL A 100 -40.89 -32.45 33.68
N ALA A 101 -40.97 -33.68 34.19
CA ALA A 101 -42.24 -34.35 34.51
C ALA A 101 -43.01 -33.61 35.62
N PHE A 102 -42.31 -33.08 36.62
CA PHE A 102 -42.87 -32.22 37.66
C PHE A 102 -43.46 -30.93 37.07
N LEU A 103 -42.72 -30.24 36.21
CA LEU A 103 -43.18 -29.01 35.54
C LEU A 103 -44.34 -29.29 34.58
N GLN A 104 -44.32 -30.43 33.90
CA GLN A 104 -45.40 -30.91 33.04
C GLN A 104 -46.66 -31.21 33.85
N ALA A 105 -46.54 -31.83 35.02
CA ALA A 105 -47.66 -32.08 35.93
C ALA A 105 -48.28 -30.76 36.44
N LEU A 106 -47.46 -29.73 36.66
CA LEU A 106 -47.92 -28.36 36.95
C LEU A 106 -48.49 -27.62 35.73
N LYS A 107 -48.47 -28.22 34.53
CA LYS A 107 -48.88 -27.62 33.26
C LYS A 107 -48.12 -26.33 32.91
N LEU A 108 -46.86 -26.22 33.32
CA LEU A 108 -46.00 -25.09 33.00
C LEU A 108 -45.38 -25.23 31.60
N THR A 109 -46.24 -25.24 30.56
CA THR A 109 -45.86 -25.49 29.14
C THR A 109 -44.72 -24.62 28.65
N ALA A 110 -44.77 -23.33 28.95
CA ALA A 110 -43.74 -22.37 28.55
C ALA A 110 -42.34 -22.71 29.09
N VAL A 111 -42.24 -23.47 30.19
CA VAL A 111 -40.96 -23.79 30.84
C VAL A 111 -40.55 -25.24 30.59
N TYR A 112 -41.48 -26.20 30.60
CA TYR A 112 -41.12 -27.61 30.43
C TYR A 112 -40.76 -27.95 28.98
N GLU A 113 -41.40 -27.35 27.97
CA GLU A 113 -41.14 -27.71 26.56
C GLU A 113 -39.69 -27.43 26.13
N PRO A 114 -39.10 -26.25 26.40
CA PRO A 114 -37.69 -26.01 26.09
C PRO A 114 -36.74 -26.97 26.82
N LEU A 115 -37.04 -27.32 28.07
CA LEU A 115 -36.21 -28.22 28.88
C LEU A 115 -36.30 -29.67 28.38
N ALA A 116 -37.50 -30.12 27.98
CA ALA A 116 -37.72 -31.42 27.36
C ALA A 116 -37.00 -31.51 26.00
N ASN A 117 -37.13 -30.48 25.16
CA ASN A 117 -36.44 -30.41 23.85
C ASN A 117 -34.91 -30.46 24.00
N PHE A 118 -34.35 -29.77 25.00
CA PHE A 118 -32.93 -29.85 25.31
C PHE A 118 -32.52 -31.28 25.68
N LEU A 119 -33.30 -31.94 26.53
CA LEU A 119 -33.03 -33.30 26.95
C LEU A 119 -33.10 -34.28 25.77
N ASP A 120 -34.11 -34.16 24.91
CA ASP A 120 -34.20 -34.91 23.65
C ASP A 120 -33.01 -34.66 22.71
N GLN A 121 -32.46 -33.44 22.71
CA GLN A 121 -31.24 -33.12 21.97
C GLN A 121 -30.01 -33.81 22.56
N VAL A 122 -29.86 -33.82 23.89
CA VAL A 122 -28.77 -34.54 24.60
C VAL A 122 -28.84 -36.04 24.33
N PHE A 123 -30.02 -36.64 24.38
CA PHE A 123 -30.19 -38.08 24.09
C PHE A 123 -29.89 -38.44 22.65
N ARG A 124 -30.26 -37.58 21.69
CA ARG A 124 -29.87 -37.75 20.29
C ARG A 124 -28.36 -37.62 20.08
N PHE A 125 -27.64 -36.95 20.98
CA PHE A 125 -26.19 -36.81 20.92
C PHE A 125 -25.44 -38.03 21.50
N LEU A 126 -26.05 -38.81 22.40
CA LEU A 126 -25.42 -40.01 23.00
C LEU A 126 -24.98 -41.06 21.95
N PRO A 127 -25.85 -41.51 21.03
CA PRO A 127 -25.46 -42.46 19.98
C PRO A 127 -24.35 -41.91 19.07
N LYS A 128 -24.37 -40.61 18.79
CA LYS A 128 -23.36 -39.93 17.97
C LYS A 128 -22.01 -39.90 18.65
N LEU A 129 -21.97 -39.60 19.95
CA LEU A 129 -20.76 -39.68 20.77
C LEU A 129 -20.15 -41.08 20.72
N ALA A 130 -20.97 -42.12 20.84
CA ALA A 130 -20.50 -43.50 20.71
C ALA A 130 -19.93 -43.79 19.31
N GLY A 131 -20.62 -43.37 18.24
CA GLY A 131 -20.13 -43.51 16.87
C GLY A 131 -18.79 -42.79 16.64
N ALA A 132 -18.66 -41.56 17.11
CA ALA A 132 -17.43 -40.78 17.05
C ALA A 132 -16.29 -41.44 17.85
N ALA A 133 -16.57 -41.99 19.02
CA ALA A 133 -15.58 -42.72 19.83
C ALA A 133 -15.07 -43.98 19.11
N ILE A 134 -15.96 -44.73 18.43
CA ILE A 134 -15.58 -45.88 17.61
C ILE A 134 -14.67 -45.44 16.45
N LEU A 135 -15.03 -44.37 15.73
CA LEU A 135 -14.21 -43.82 14.66
C LEU A 135 -12.84 -43.35 15.14
N LEU A 136 -12.78 -42.72 16.32
CA LEU A 136 -11.52 -42.31 16.94
C LEU A 136 -10.64 -43.52 17.27
N ALA A 137 -11.21 -44.59 17.81
CA ALA A 137 -10.48 -45.83 18.07
C ALA A 137 -9.93 -46.46 16.77
N ILE A 138 -10.72 -46.45 15.69
CA ILE A 138 -10.28 -46.91 14.36
C ILE A 138 -9.14 -46.02 13.83
N ALA A 139 -9.27 -44.70 13.95
CA ALA A 139 -8.26 -43.74 13.52
C ALA A 139 -6.93 -43.96 14.27
N TRP A 140 -6.99 -44.15 15.58
CA TRP A 140 -5.82 -44.43 16.43
C TRP A 140 -5.11 -45.73 16.02
N LEU A 141 -5.88 -46.80 15.80
CA LEU A 141 -5.34 -48.08 15.36
C LEU A 141 -4.66 -47.94 13.99
N LEU A 142 -5.34 -47.32 13.02
CA LEU A 142 -4.80 -47.12 11.68
C LEU A 142 -3.55 -46.24 11.68
N ALA A 143 -3.57 -45.13 12.42
CA ALA A 143 -2.44 -44.22 12.55
C ALA A 143 -1.21 -44.91 13.13
N THR A 144 -1.40 -45.75 14.16
CA THR A 144 -0.32 -46.51 14.79
C THR A 144 0.28 -47.54 13.83
N ILE A 145 -0.56 -48.26 13.09
CA ILE A 145 -0.11 -49.23 12.08
C ILE A 145 0.68 -48.52 10.98
N VAL A 146 0.17 -47.42 10.42
CA VAL A 146 0.85 -46.68 9.36
C VAL A 146 2.17 -46.10 9.85
N LYS A 147 2.20 -45.49 11.05
CA LYS A 147 3.45 -45.01 11.66
C LYS A 147 4.48 -46.14 11.71
N LEU A 148 4.10 -47.31 12.25
CA LEU A 148 4.99 -48.45 12.37
C LEU A 148 5.53 -48.96 11.01
N VAL A 149 4.66 -49.04 10.00
CA VAL A 149 5.04 -49.50 8.66
C VAL A 149 5.98 -48.51 8.00
N VAL A 150 5.67 -47.21 8.07
CA VAL A 150 6.45 -46.16 7.41
C VAL A 150 7.81 -45.97 8.07
N THR A 151 7.86 -45.89 9.40
CA THR A 151 9.15 -45.74 10.10
C THR A 151 10.07 -46.93 9.83
N ARG A 152 9.55 -48.15 9.87
CA ARG A 152 10.31 -49.36 9.53
C ARG A 152 10.79 -49.35 8.08
N SER A 153 9.94 -48.89 7.14
CA SER A 153 10.31 -48.82 5.71
C SER A 153 11.40 -47.78 5.45
N LEU A 154 11.32 -46.60 6.08
CA LEU A 154 12.32 -45.54 5.93
C LEU A 154 13.66 -45.90 6.59
N GLN A 155 13.61 -46.53 7.76
CA GLN A 155 14.80 -47.05 8.44
C GLN A 155 15.48 -48.17 7.63
N ALA A 156 14.71 -49.05 6.98
CA ALA A 156 15.27 -50.09 6.11
C ALA A 156 16.08 -49.53 4.93
N VAL A 157 15.73 -48.33 4.45
CA VAL A 157 16.43 -47.64 3.34
C VAL A 157 17.65 -46.83 3.85
N ARG A 158 17.86 -46.73 5.18
CA ARG A 158 18.91 -45.91 5.80
C ARG A 158 18.88 -44.46 5.31
N LEU A 159 17.67 -43.92 5.19
CA LEU A 159 17.45 -42.56 4.69
C LEU A 159 18.11 -41.53 5.62
N ASP A 160 18.04 -41.76 6.93
CA ASP A 160 18.61 -40.88 7.96
C ASP A 160 20.14 -40.76 7.80
N GLU A 161 20.87 -41.87 7.58
CA GLU A 161 22.32 -41.82 7.38
C GLU A 161 22.74 -41.06 6.12
N ARG A 162 21.99 -41.21 5.02
CA ARG A 162 22.32 -40.55 3.74
C ARG A 162 22.13 -39.04 3.81
N LEU A 163 21.11 -38.58 4.53
CA LEU A 163 20.85 -37.14 4.74
C LEU A 163 21.82 -36.51 5.74
N ASN A 164 22.20 -37.23 6.80
CA ASN A 164 23.14 -36.72 7.80
C ASN A 164 24.58 -36.59 7.28
N GLN A 165 24.98 -37.38 6.27
CA GLN A 165 26.32 -37.30 5.69
C GLN A 165 26.57 -36.04 4.84
N GLU A 166 25.51 -35.44 4.28
CA GLU A 166 25.62 -34.23 3.44
C GLU A 166 25.43 -32.92 4.23
N VAL A 167 24.93 -33.00 5.48
CA VAL A 167 24.69 -31.84 6.35
C VAL A 167 25.71 -31.84 7.49
N ASN A 168 26.81 -31.11 7.31
CA ASN A 168 27.94 -31.05 8.24
C ASN A 168 27.58 -30.64 9.68
N GLU A 169 27.92 -31.54 10.61
CA GLU A 169 28.63 -31.35 11.90
C GLU A 169 28.15 -30.40 13.02
N THR A 170 26.97 -29.76 13.02
CA THR A 170 26.65 -28.95 14.24
C THR A 170 25.20 -28.83 14.70
N SER A 171 24.26 -29.58 14.14
CA SER A 171 22.87 -29.49 14.59
C SER A 171 22.27 -30.88 14.79
N ASN A 172 21.74 -31.09 16.00
CA ASN A 172 20.90 -32.20 16.48
C ASN A 172 20.61 -33.30 15.44
N GLN A 173 20.91 -34.55 15.79
CA GLN A 173 20.53 -35.74 15.03
C GLN A 173 19.00 -35.81 14.89
N PHE A 174 18.44 -35.13 13.89
CA PHE A 174 17.03 -35.18 13.57
C PHE A 174 16.77 -36.46 12.78
N SER A 175 16.05 -37.41 13.38
CA SER A 175 15.57 -38.60 12.67
C SER A 175 14.40 -38.22 11.77
N VAL A 176 14.68 -38.08 10.48
CA VAL A 176 13.69 -37.77 9.44
C VAL A 176 12.64 -38.88 9.39
N SER A 177 13.07 -40.14 9.54
CA SER A 177 12.16 -41.30 9.58
C SER A 177 11.12 -41.20 10.71
N GLU A 178 11.53 -40.84 11.93
CA GLU A 178 10.62 -40.71 13.08
C GLU A 178 9.72 -39.48 12.92
N THR A 179 10.28 -38.38 12.40
CA THR A 179 9.52 -37.15 12.14
C THR A 179 8.41 -37.42 11.13
N ILE A 180 8.72 -38.04 9.97
CA ILE A 180 7.73 -38.40 8.96
C ILE A 180 6.69 -39.37 9.53
N GLY A 181 7.12 -40.38 10.29
CA GLY A 181 6.21 -41.33 10.94
C GLY A 181 5.24 -40.65 11.91
N ASN A 182 5.74 -39.73 12.73
CA ASN A 182 4.92 -38.96 13.67
C ASN A 182 3.99 -37.99 12.94
N THR A 183 4.48 -37.29 11.91
CA THR A 183 3.65 -36.41 11.08
C THR A 183 2.52 -37.18 10.41
N LEU A 184 2.79 -38.36 9.86
CA LEU A 184 1.76 -39.22 9.26
C LEU A 184 0.74 -39.72 10.28
N TYR A 185 1.18 -40.05 11.51
CA TYR A 185 0.27 -40.40 12.60
C TYR A 185 -0.74 -39.28 12.86
N TRP A 186 -0.27 -38.05 13.06
CA TRP A 186 -1.14 -36.88 13.26
C TRP A 186 -1.99 -36.56 12.02
N PHE A 187 -1.43 -36.75 10.82
CA PHE A 187 -2.15 -36.55 9.56
C PHE A 187 -3.31 -37.52 9.40
N ILE A 188 -3.16 -38.78 9.82
CA ILE A 188 -4.27 -39.75 9.79
C ILE A 188 -5.36 -39.33 10.77
N PHE A 189 -5.01 -38.87 11.97
CA PHE A 189 -5.99 -38.28 12.89
C PHE A 189 -6.72 -37.09 12.27
N LEU A 190 -5.98 -36.19 11.61
CA LEU A 190 -6.53 -35.05 10.88
C LEU A 190 -7.47 -35.51 9.74
N LEU A 191 -7.15 -36.57 9.01
CA LEU A 191 -7.98 -37.15 7.95
C LEU A 191 -9.28 -37.76 8.48
N PHE A 192 -9.24 -38.36 9.67
CA PHE A 192 -10.42 -38.93 10.33
C PHE A 192 -11.27 -37.90 11.06
N LEU A 193 -10.69 -36.75 11.41
CA LEU A 193 -11.37 -35.68 12.14
C LEU A 193 -12.67 -35.21 11.44
N PRO A 194 -12.73 -34.97 10.11
CA PRO A 194 -13.99 -34.72 9.41
C PRO A 194 -15.05 -35.80 9.62
N ALA A 195 -14.67 -37.08 9.57
CA ALA A 195 -15.59 -38.20 9.74
C ALA A 195 -16.09 -38.31 11.20
N ILE A 196 -15.19 -38.14 12.17
CA ILE A 196 -15.51 -38.09 13.60
C ILE A 196 -16.51 -36.96 13.87
N LEU A 197 -16.22 -35.76 13.37
CA LEU A 197 -17.06 -34.60 13.60
C LEU A 197 -18.38 -34.65 12.81
N SER A 198 -18.39 -35.24 11.61
CA SER A 198 -19.62 -35.49 10.85
C SER A 198 -20.52 -36.48 11.59
N THR A 199 -19.95 -37.47 12.26
CA THR A 199 -20.73 -38.41 13.10
C THR A 199 -21.36 -37.71 14.30
N LEU A 200 -20.75 -36.63 14.80
CA LEU A 200 -21.31 -35.76 15.83
C LEU A 200 -22.39 -34.80 15.31
N GLU A 201 -22.71 -34.82 14.01
CA GLU A 201 -23.61 -33.88 13.33
C GLU A 201 -23.24 -32.40 13.59
N LEU A 202 -21.94 -32.12 13.60
CA LEU A 202 -21.43 -30.76 13.78
C LEU A 202 -21.37 -29.98 12.45
N GLU A 203 -22.11 -30.38 11.40
CA GLU A 203 -21.83 -30.03 9.99
C GLU A 203 -21.56 -28.54 9.71
N GLY A 204 -22.25 -27.62 10.43
CA GLY A 204 -22.07 -26.18 10.27
C GLY A 204 -20.68 -25.66 10.66
N THR A 205 -20.01 -26.26 11.66
CA THR A 205 -18.68 -25.84 12.12
C THR A 205 -17.54 -26.58 11.39
N LEU A 206 -17.87 -27.61 10.59
CA LEU A 206 -16.89 -28.48 9.94
C LEU A 206 -16.42 -27.96 8.60
N GLN A 207 -17.22 -27.14 7.92
CA GLN A 207 -16.87 -26.70 6.58
C GLN A 207 -15.48 -26.04 6.49
N PRO A 208 -15.08 -25.11 7.39
CA PRO A 208 -13.74 -24.54 7.33
C PRO A 208 -12.65 -25.60 7.50
N VAL A 209 -12.83 -26.54 8.43
CA VAL A 209 -11.85 -27.61 8.69
C VAL A 209 -11.75 -28.59 7.53
N GLN A 210 -12.89 -28.95 6.93
CA GLN A 210 -12.95 -29.78 5.71
C GLN A 210 -12.27 -29.10 4.52
N ARG A 211 -12.48 -27.79 4.33
CA ARG A 211 -11.80 -27.01 3.28
C ARG A 211 -10.29 -27.03 3.50
N LEU A 212 -9.81 -26.76 4.71
CA LEU A 212 -8.38 -26.81 5.02
C LEU A 212 -7.78 -28.19 4.77
N LEU A 213 -8.48 -29.26 5.14
CA LEU A 213 -8.04 -30.63 4.85
C LEU A 213 -7.93 -30.87 3.34
N ASN A 214 -8.98 -30.51 2.58
CA ASN A 214 -9.01 -30.67 1.13
C ASN A 214 -7.91 -29.86 0.45
N ASP A 215 -7.65 -28.64 0.91
CA ASP A 215 -6.58 -27.79 0.42
C ASP A 215 -5.21 -28.43 0.68
N ILE A 216 -4.94 -28.88 1.91
CA ILE A 216 -3.70 -29.60 2.27
C ILE A 216 -3.52 -30.86 1.40
N LEU A 217 -4.58 -31.63 1.20
CA LEU A 217 -4.55 -32.83 0.35
C LEU A 217 -4.27 -32.48 -1.12
N SER A 218 -4.84 -31.39 -1.63
CA SER A 218 -4.59 -30.93 -3.00
C SER A 218 -3.17 -30.41 -3.22
N VAL A 219 -2.52 -29.95 -2.14
CA VAL A 219 -1.13 -29.45 -2.17
C VAL A 219 -0.12 -30.58 -2.25
N LEU A 220 -0.43 -31.79 -1.76
CA LEU A 220 0.50 -32.94 -1.79
C LEU A 220 1.07 -33.27 -3.19
N PRO A 221 0.24 -33.46 -4.24
CA PRO A 221 0.74 -33.66 -5.61
C PRO A 221 1.58 -32.49 -6.13
N ASN A 222 1.19 -31.26 -5.77
CA ASN A 222 1.86 -30.03 -6.19
C ASN A 222 3.23 -29.87 -5.52
N VAL A 223 3.35 -30.24 -4.23
CA VAL A 223 4.61 -30.29 -3.50
C VAL A 223 5.58 -31.25 -4.18
N PHE A 224 5.11 -32.45 -4.52
CA PHE A 224 5.95 -33.42 -5.22
C PHE A 224 6.42 -32.88 -6.59
N ALA A 225 5.52 -32.30 -7.37
CA ALA A 225 5.86 -31.69 -8.66
C ALA A 225 6.87 -30.54 -8.51
N ALA A 226 6.68 -29.67 -7.52
CA ALA A 226 7.58 -28.55 -7.23
C ALA A 226 8.98 -29.02 -6.81
N ILE A 227 9.07 -30.05 -5.95
CA ILE A 227 10.34 -30.66 -5.55
C ILE A 227 11.06 -31.22 -6.77
N LEU A 228 10.34 -31.94 -7.65
CA LEU A 228 10.92 -32.54 -8.84
C LEU A 228 11.45 -31.46 -9.81
N ILE A 229 10.66 -30.42 -10.09
CA ILE A 229 11.06 -29.30 -10.95
C ILE A 229 12.24 -28.54 -10.34
N GLY A 230 12.18 -28.22 -9.05
CA GLY A 230 13.22 -27.51 -8.33
C GLY A 230 14.54 -28.28 -8.29
N ALA A 231 14.50 -29.57 -7.98
CA ALA A 231 15.69 -30.43 -7.95
C ALA A 231 16.31 -30.60 -9.35
N ALA A 232 15.48 -30.87 -10.36
CA ALA A 232 15.95 -31.00 -11.73
C ALA A 232 16.59 -29.69 -12.24
N GLY A 233 15.91 -28.55 -12.05
CA GLY A 233 16.43 -27.27 -12.51
C GLY A 233 17.63 -26.77 -11.71
N TRP A 234 17.71 -27.07 -10.41
CA TRP A 234 18.90 -26.80 -9.59
C TRP A 234 20.11 -27.58 -10.09
N LEU A 235 19.92 -28.87 -10.40
CA LEU A 235 20.98 -29.71 -10.96
C LEU A 235 21.47 -29.15 -12.30
N VAL A 236 20.54 -28.78 -13.20
CA VAL A 236 20.87 -28.15 -14.49
C VAL A 236 21.65 -26.85 -14.27
N ALA A 237 21.17 -25.96 -13.40
CA ALA A 237 21.85 -24.69 -13.12
C ALA A 237 23.27 -24.91 -12.60
N GLN A 238 23.46 -25.88 -11.69
CA GLN A 238 24.77 -26.21 -11.12
C GLN A 238 25.72 -26.77 -12.18
N VAL A 239 25.24 -27.65 -13.07
CA VAL A 239 26.03 -28.17 -14.19
C VAL A 239 26.45 -27.04 -15.12
N VAL A 240 25.50 -26.18 -15.52
CA VAL A 240 25.79 -25.04 -16.42
C VAL A 240 26.79 -24.07 -15.78
N ARG A 241 26.64 -23.75 -14.49
CA ARG A 241 27.58 -22.91 -13.75
C ARG A 241 29.01 -23.42 -13.85
N ARG A 242 29.21 -24.72 -13.58
CA ARG A 242 30.53 -25.35 -13.61
C ARG A 242 31.11 -25.33 -15.01
N ILE A 243 30.31 -25.65 -16.02
CA ILE A 243 30.73 -25.60 -17.43
C ILE A 243 31.17 -24.18 -17.79
N VAL A 244 30.33 -23.17 -17.54
CA VAL A 244 30.63 -21.77 -17.89
C VAL A 244 31.86 -21.25 -17.15
N THR A 245 31.97 -21.52 -15.85
CA THR A 245 33.12 -21.09 -15.05
C THR A 245 34.42 -21.70 -15.57
N ASN A 246 34.42 -23.01 -15.85
CA ASN A 246 35.60 -23.71 -16.33
C ASN A 246 36.00 -23.27 -17.75
N LEU A 247 35.02 -23.06 -18.64
CA LEU A 247 35.28 -22.58 -20.00
C LEU A 247 35.85 -21.16 -20.01
N LEU A 248 35.33 -20.27 -19.15
CA LEU A 248 35.83 -18.89 -19.03
C LEU A 248 37.22 -18.81 -18.39
N ALA A 249 37.49 -19.67 -17.42
CA ALA A 249 38.81 -19.77 -16.81
C ALA A 249 39.83 -20.27 -17.85
N ALA A 250 39.47 -21.30 -18.63
CA ALA A 250 40.32 -21.84 -19.69
C ALA A 250 40.59 -20.84 -20.83
N SER A 251 39.62 -19.98 -21.17
CA SER A 251 39.78 -18.93 -22.18
C SER A 251 40.62 -17.73 -21.68
N GLY A 252 40.98 -17.69 -20.40
CA GLY A 252 41.79 -16.62 -19.82
C GLY A 252 41.00 -15.39 -19.37
N THR A 253 39.69 -15.51 -19.19
CA THR A 253 38.81 -14.42 -18.73
C THR A 253 39.27 -13.86 -17.37
N ASP A 254 39.89 -14.70 -16.53
CA ASP A 254 40.46 -14.28 -15.25
C ASP A 254 41.59 -13.24 -15.42
N ARG A 255 42.36 -13.30 -16.51
CA ARG A 255 43.43 -12.32 -16.81
C ARG A 255 42.88 -10.97 -17.25
N LEU A 256 41.67 -10.94 -17.81
CA LEU A 256 40.98 -9.69 -18.15
C LEU A 256 40.43 -9.03 -16.88
N GLY A 257 39.89 -9.81 -15.94
CA GLY A 257 39.41 -9.31 -14.66
C GLY A 257 40.48 -8.61 -13.84
N THR A 258 41.70 -9.15 -13.80
CA THR A 258 42.81 -8.53 -13.07
C THR A 258 43.24 -7.18 -13.67
N ARG A 259 43.15 -7.00 -15.00
CA ARG A 259 43.40 -5.70 -15.65
C ARG A 259 42.35 -4.63 -15.31
N VAL A 260 41.13 -5.07 -14.99
CA VAL A 260 40.01 -4.19 -14.62
C VAL A 260 39.93 -3.97 -13.09
N GLY A 261 40.91 -4.49 -12.33
CA GLY A 261 41.00 -4.33 -10.88
C GLY A 261 40.25 -5.37 -10.06
N ILE A 262 39.68 -6.39 -10.71
CA ILE A 262 39.05 -7.53 -10.02
C ILE A 262 40.14 -8.57 -9.75
N ASN A 263 40.87 -8.36 -8.66
CA ASN A 263 41.88 -9.30 -8.21
C ASN A 263 41.25 -10.37 -7.29
N PRO A 264 41.39 -11.67 -7.59
CA PRO A 264 40.87 -12.76 -6.76
C PRO A 264 41.40 -12.74 -5.33
N SER A 265 42.59 -12.18 -5.12
CA SER A 265 43.20 -11.98 -3.80
C SER A 265 42.48 -10.93 -2.95
N THR A 266 41.77 -9.98 -3.57
CA THR A 266 41.02 -8.93 -2.86
C THR A 266 39.56 -9.32 -2.68
N THR A 267 38.94 -9.93 -3.69
CA THR A 267 37.50 -10.26 -3.69
C THR A 267 37.23 -11.73 -3.28
N GLY A 268 38.28 -12.55 -3.15
CA GLY A 268 38.19 -13.98 -2.86
C GLY A 268 37.71 -14.85 -4.03
N GLN A 269 37.33 -14.26 -5.17
CA GLN A 269 36.68 -14.93 -6.29
C GLN A 269 37.20 -14.39 -7.63
N SER A 270 37.35 -15.29 -8.62
CA SER A 270 37.79 -14.91 -9.97
C SER A 270 36.64 -14.40 -10.83
N LEU A 271 36.96 -13.62 -11.88
CA LEU A 271 35.95 -13.09 -12.80
C LEU A 271 35.12 -14.22 -13.44
N SER A 272 35.76 -15.34 -13.77
CA SER A 272 35.07 -16.51 -14.33
C SER A 272 34.05 -17.12 -13.37
N TRP A 273 34.36 -17.14 -12.06
CA TRP A 273 33.42 -17.61 -11.03
C TRP A 273 32.23 -16.67 -10.86
N ILE A 274 32.47 -15.36 -10.93
CA ILE A 274 31.41 -14.35 -10.84
C ILE A 274 30.46 -14.51 -12.01
N ILE A 275 30.98 -14.58 -13.24
CA ILE A 275 30.16 -14.78 -14.45
C ILE A 275 29.42 -16.12 -14.37
N GLY A 276 30.08 -17.20 -13.94
CA GLY A 276 29.43 -18.49 -13.74
C GLY A 276 28.28 -18.42 -12.74
N THR A 277 28.46 -17.68 -11.64
CA THR A 277 27.43 -17.47 -10.62
C THR A 277 26.28 -16.61 -11.14
N ILE A 278 26.55 -15.61 -11.99
CA ILE A 278 25.49 -14.84 -12.65
C ILE A 278 24.65 -15.75 -13.56
N VAL A 279 25.29 -16.61 -14.37
CA VAL A 279 24.57 -17.59 -15.20
C VAL A 279 23.78 -18.58 -14.35
N TYR A 280 24.35 -19.04 -13.23
CA TYR A 280 23.63 -19.87 -12.27
C TYR A 280 22.35 -19.21 -11.78
N VAL A 281 22.43 -17.96 -11.32
CA VAL A 281 21.27 -17.19 -10.83
C VAL A 281 20.25 -16.97 -11.95
N LEU A 282 20.71 -16.66 -13.17
CA LEU A 282 19.85 -16.44 -14.34
C LEU A 282 19.01 -17.66 -14.71
N ILE A 283 19.54 -18.87 -14.51
CA ILE A 283 18.79 -20.13 -14.74
C ILE A 283 17.96 -20.49 -13.51
N LEU A 284 18.49 -20.27 -12.30
CA LEU A 284 17.83 -20.63 -11.06
C LEU A 284 16.54 -19.84 -10.83
N ILE A 285 16.50 -18.54 -11.16
CA ILE A 285 15.31 -17.71 -10.92
C ILE A 285 14.08 -18.25 -11.68
N PRO A 286 14.13 -18.48 -13.01
CA PRO A 286 13.02 -19.10 -13.74
C PRO A 286 12.64 -20.48 -13.21
N VAL A 287 13.62 -21.31 -12.82
CA VAL A 287 13.37 -22.64 -12.23
C VAL A 287 12.64 -22.52 -10.90
N ALA A 288 13.06 -21.59 -10.04
CA ALA A 288 12.43 -21.34 -8.76
C ALA A 288 10.98 -20.86 -8.95
N ILE A 289 10.75 -19.96 -9.92
CA ILE A 289 9.40 -19.52 -10.31
C ILE A 289 8.56 -20.71 -10.79
N ALA A 290 9.12 -21.58 -11.64
CA ALA A 290 8.42 -22.76 -12.13
C ALA A 290 8.06 -23.75 -11.00
N ALA A 291 8.96 -23.95 -10.04
CA ALA A 291 8.71 -24.78 -8.87
C ALA A 291 7.64 -24.17 -7.96
N LEU A 292 7.68 -22.85 -7.70
CA LEU A 292 6.65 -22.14 -6.92
C LEU A 292 5.28 -22.17 -7.61
N ASN A 293 5.27 -22.07 -8.93
CA ASN A 293 4.05 -22.21 -9.73
C ASN A 293 3.48 -23.63 -9.65
N ALA A 294 4.34 -24.65 -9.73
CA ALA A 294 3.94 -26.04 -9.54
C ALA A 294 3.40 -26.30 -8.12
N LEU A 295 3.97 -25.63 -7.12
CA LEU A 295 3.48 -25.64 -5.73
C LEU A 295 2.13 -24.90 -5.55
N ARG A 296 1.63 -24.25 -6.63
CA ARG A 296 0.44 -23.40 -6.67
C ARG A 296 0.44 -22.24 -5.67
N ILE A 297 1.61 -21.73 -5.32
CA ILE A 297 1.71 -20.51 -4.50
C ILE A 297 1.63 -19.28 -5.39
N SER A 298 0.45 -19.06 -5.99
CA SER A 298 0.18 -17.98 -6.95
C SER A 298 0.48 -16.59 -6.39
N ALA A 299 0.33 -16.41 -5.07
CA ALA A 299 0.63 -15.17 -4.38
C ALA A 299 2.10 -14.75 -4.46
N ILE A 300 3.03 -15.70 -4.69
CA ILE A 300 4.46 -15.43 -4.81
C ILE A 300 4.91 -15.51 -6.26
N SER A 301 4.44 -16.52 -7.01
CA SER A 301 4.87 -16.70 -8.40
C SER A 301 4.41 -15.58 -9.32
N ILE A 302 3.20 -15.03 -9.13
CA ILE A 302 2.66 -13.97 -10.02
C ILE A 302 3.50 -12.69 -9.95
N PRO A 303 3.75 -12.09 -8.76
CA PRO A 303 4.61 -10.90 -8.69
C PRO A 303 6.02 -11.16 -9.21
N ALA A 304 6.59 -12.34 -8.95
CA ALA A 304 7.93 -12.69 -9.43
C ALA A 304 8.00 -12.77 -10.96
N ILE A 305 6.99 -13.36 -11.62
CA ILE A 305 6.88 -13.40 -13.09
C ILE A 305 6.71 -11.98 -13.66
N ALA A 306 5.87 -11.16 -13.02
CA ALA A 306 5.68 -9.76 -13.42
C ALA A 306 7.00 -8.99 -13.36
N MET A 307 7.76 -9.11 -12.27
CA MET A 307 9.08 -8.48 -12.13
C MET A 307 10.07 -8.95 -13.21
N LEU A 308 10.09 -10.25 -13.54
CA LEU A 308 10.95 -10.76 -14.63
C LEU A 308 10.57 -10.14 -15.98
N ASN A 309 9.27 -10.08 -16.29
CA ASN A 309 8.78 -9.46 -17.52
C ASN A 309 9.06 -7.95 -17.55
N ASP A 310 8.93 -7.27 -16.41
CA ASP A 310 9.25 -5.85 -16.28
C ASP A 310 10.73 -5.59 -16.57
N ILE A 311 11.63 -6.41 -15.99
CA ILE A 311 13.08 -6.32 -16.26
C ILE A 311 13.39 -6.58 -17.74
N LEU A 312 12.81 -7.62 -18.34
CA LEU A 312 13.04 -7.95 -19.75
C LEU A 312 12.51 -6.86 -20.68
N SER A 313 11.34 -6.29 -20.38
CA SER A 313 10.75 -5.20 -21.16
C SER A 313 11.46 -3.86 -20.97
N ALA A 314 12.17 -3.66 -19.86
CA ALA A 314 12.97 -2.47 -19.62
C ALA A 314 14.19 -2.40 -20.55
N ILE A 315 14.77 -3.54 -20.95
CA ILE A 315 15.99 -3.56 -21.79
C ILE A 315 15.77 -2.81 -23.14
N PRO A 316 14.73 -3.13 -23.95
CA PRO A 316 14.44 -2.36 -25.15
C PRO A 316 14.11 -0.88 -24.88
N ARG A 317 13.36 -0.60 -23.80
CA ARG A 317 12.94 0.76 -23.45
C ARG A 317 14.11 1.67 -23.11
N ILE A 318 15.07 1.16 -22.34
CA ILE A 318 16.30 1.89 -21.98
C ILE A 318 17.09 2.24 -23.23
N PHE A 319 17.22 1.30 -24.16
CA PHE A 319 17.91 1.53 -25.43
C PHE A 319 17.21 2.61 -26.26
N THR A 320 15.88 2.53 -26.43
CA THR A 320 15.10 3.53 -27.15
C THR A 320 15.17 4.91 -26.51
N ALA A 321 15.07 5.00 -25.17
CA ALA A 321 15.24 6.23 -24.43
C ALA A 321 16.64 6.85 -24.62
N GLY A 322 17.69 6.02 -24.61
CA GLY A 322 19.06 6.45 -24.89
C GLY A 322 19.22 7.03 -26.31
N ILE A 323 18.64 6.37 -27.32
CA ILE A 323 18.64 6.88 -28.70
C ILE A 323 17.96 8.25 -28.79
N ILE A 324 16.79 8.41 -28.16
CA ILE A 324 16.04 9.68 -28.16
C ILE A 324 16.90 10.81 -27.60
N LEU A 325 17.59 10.60 -26.47
CA LEU A 325 18.46 11.62 -25.87
C LEU A 325 19.64 11.99 -26.76
N VAL A 326 20.27 11.01 -27.41
CA VAL A 326 21.40 11.27 -28.32
C VAL A 326 20.94 12.10 -29.54
N ILE A 327 19.82 11.72 -30.16
CA ILE A 327 19.25 12.44 -31.29
C ILE A 327 18.84 13.86 -30.88
N ALA A 328 18.19 14.00 -29.73
CA ALA A 328 17.77 15.29 -29.23
C ALA A 328 18.93 16.22 -28.87
N TYR A 329 20.04 15.69 -28.33
CA TYR A 329 21.23 16.49 -28.08
C TYR A 329 21.82 17.03 -29.40
N ALA A 330 21.93 16.17 -30.41
CA ALA A 330 22.43 16.58 -31.73
C ALA A 330 21.52 17.65 -32.36
N LEU A 331 20.21 17.43 -32.34
CA LEU A 331 19.22 18.36 -32.87
C LEU A 331 19.17 19.66 -32.07
N GLY A 332 19.24 19.58 -30.74
CA GLY A 332 19.22 20.71 -29.82
C GLY A 332 20.45 21.59 -29.97
N LYS A 333 21.62 20.99 -30.18
CA LYS A 333 22.86 21.73 -30.46
C LYS A 333 22.77 22.45 -31.79
N PHE A 334 22.31 21.77 -32.85
CA PHE A 334 22.11 22.38 -34.15
C PHE A 334 21.14 23.57 -34.07
N LEU A 335 19.99 23.40 -33.41
CA LEU A 335 19.00 24.45 -33.23
C LEU A 335 19.53 25.62 -32.39
N ALA A 336 20.28 25.34 -31.33
CA ALA A 336 20.93 26.36 -30.51
C ALA A 336 21.91 27.21 -31.34
N ASP A 337 22.76 26.57 -32.15
CA ASP A 337 23.73 27.25 -33.01
C ASP A 337 23.04 28.12 -34.07
N VAL A 338 21.96 27.60 -34.68
CA VAL A 338 21.13 28.35 -35.63
C VAL A 338 20.49 29.57 -34.96
N VAL A 339 19.88 29.39 -33.79
CA VAL A 339 19.25 30.48 -33.04
C VAL A 339 20.28 31.53 -32.65
N THR A 340 21.44 31.13 -32.09
CA THR A 340 22.51 32.06 -31.73
C THR A 340 23.03 32.83 -32.95
N SER A 341 23.18 32.18 -34.10
CA SER A 341 23.61 32.82 -35.34
C SER A 341 22.59 33.85 -35.85
N ILE A 342 21.30 33.49 -35.86
CA ILE A 342 20.22 34.40 -36.27
C ILE A 342 20.13 35.59 -35.31
N LEU A 343 20.13 35.36 -34.00
CA LEU A 343 20.07 36.43 -33.01
C LEU A 343 21.29 37.35 -33.10
N THR A 344 22.48 36.78 -33.31
CA THR A 344 23.69 37.57 -33.53
C THR A 344 23.57 38.43 -34.80
N SER A 345 23.05 37.86 -35.90
CA SER A 345 22.92 38.57 -37.18
C SER A 345 21.97 39.77 -37.12
N ILE A 346 20.92 39.72 -36.29
CA ILE A 346 19.96 40.82 -36.09
C ILE A 346 20.52 41.87 -35.09
N GLY A 347 21.67 41.60 -34.46
CA GLY A 347 22.29 42.51 -33.50
C GLY A 347 21.77 42.34 -32.07
N PHE A 348 21.17 41.20 -31.73
CA PHE A 348 20.63 40.91 -30.39
C PHE A 348 21.67 41.00 -29.27
N ASN A 349 22.97 40.94 -29.59
CA ASN A 349 24.04 41.13 -28.61
C ASN A 349 24.00 42.51 -27.93
N ASN A 350 23.34 43.49 -28.54
CA ASN A 350 23.16 44.83 -27.97
C ASN A 350 21.86 44.97 -27.15
N ILE A 351 21.10 43.91 -26.91
CA ILE A 351 19.80 43.99 -26.23
C ILE A 351 19.88 44.61 -24.83
N PHE A 352 20.98 44.37 -24.10
CA PHE A 352 21.17 44.97 -22.77
C PHE A 352 21.26 46.49 -22.82
N ASN A 353 21.88 47.06 -23.88
CA ASN A 353 21.90 48.50 -24.09
C ASN A 353 20.49 49.04 -24.36
N TRP A 354 19.67 48.30 -25.10
CA TRP A 354 18.29 48.71 -25.43
C TRP A 354 17.34 48.65 -24.23
N ILE A 355 17.56 47.69 -23.32
CA ILE A 355 16.83 47.56 -22.05
C ILE A 355 17.40 48.52 -20.97
N GLY A 356 18.48 49.24 -21.27
CA GLY A 356 19.09 50.21 -20.34
C GLY A 356 19.85 49.56 -19.20
N LEU A 357 20.32 48.32 -19.39
CA LEU A 357 21.15 47.59 -18.44
C LEU A 357 22.63 47.75 -18.80
N PRO A 358 23.52 48.02 -17.83
CA PRO A 358 24.95 48.17 -18.10
C PRO A 358 25.54 46.87 -18.64
N THR A 359 26.23 46.93 -19.78
CA THR A 359 26.92 45.76 -20.35
C THR A 359 27.96 45.24 -19.36
N PRO A 360 28.01 43.92 -19.08
CA PRO A 360 29.05 43.33 -18.25
C PRO A 360 30.43 43.68 -18.81
N LYS A 361 31.24 44.42 -18.04
CA LYS A 361 32.63 44.70 -18.41
C LYS A 361 33.40 43.39 -18.32
N VAL A 362 34.13 43.00 -19.37
CA VAL A 362 34.99 41.82 -19.37
C VAL A 362 36.13 42.05 -18.37
N THR A 363 36.00 41.52 -17.15
CA THR A 363 37.07 41.55 -16.16
C THR A 363 38.16 40.56 -16.59
N ARG A 364 39.23 41.06 -17.22
CA ARG A 364 40.45 40.28 -17.43
C ARG A 364 41.20 40.18 -16.11
N SER A 365 41.00 39.08 -15.37
CA SER A 365 41.88 38.75 -14.25
C SER A 365 43.18 38.16 -14.79
N ARG A 366 44.26 38.95 -14.74
CA ARG A 366 45.62 38.43 -14.95
C ARG A 366 46.00 37.66 -13.69
N ILE A 367 46.12 36.34 -13.78
CA ILE A 367 46.72 35.56 -12.70
C ILE A 367 48.24 35.79 -12.79
N ILE A 368 48.78 36.65 -11.93
CA ILE A 368 50.23 36.75 -11.72
C ILE A 368 50.58 35.61 -10.75
N VAL A 369 51.20 34.55 -11.26
CA VAL A 369 51.82 33.55 -10.39
C VAL A 369 53.08 34.19 -9.81
N SER A 370 53.08 34.52 -8.51
CA SER A 370 54.32 34.89 -7.82
C SER A 370 55.29 33.72 -7.85
N PRO A 371 56.59 33.92 -8.19
CA PRO A 371 57.56 32.86 -8.06
C PRO A 371 57.68 32.51 -6.58
N SER A 372 57.37 31.28 -6.22
CA SER A 372 57.72 30.72 -4.92
C SER A 372 59.24 30.76 -4.79
N GLU A 373 59.75 31.28 -3.68
CA GLU A 373 61.18 31.32 -3.38
C GLU A 373 61.77 29.91 -3.30
N THR A 374 62.43 29.47 -4.36
CA THR A 374 63.55 28.52 -4.31
C THR A 374 64.54 28.87 -5.44
N PRO A 375 65.85 28.99 -5.14
CA PRO A 375 66.83 29.35 -6.14
C PRO A 375 67.16 28.16 -7.06
N ILE A 376 67.08 28.44 -8.37
CA ILE A 376 68.00 28.02 -9.45
C ILE A 376 68.15 26.51 -9.68
N ASP A 377 67.47 25.98 -10.71
CA ASP A 377 68.10 25.40 -11.91
C ASP A 377 67.05 24.74 -12.82
N SER A 378 66.63 25.45 -13.89
CA SER A 378 66.09 24.93 -15.18
C SER A 378 65.41 26.08 -15.96
N PRO A 379 65.70 26.30 -17.26
CA PRO A 379 64.94 27.24 -18.08
C PRO A 379 63.64 26.56 -18.52
N THR A 380 62.66 26.47 -17.62
CA THR A 380 61.31 26.02 -17.99
C THR A 380 60.49 27.26 -18.29
N SER A 381 60.21 27.47 -19.58
CA SER A 381 59.23 28.42 -20.09
C SER A 381 57.92 28.24 -19.34
N GLY A 382 57.60 29.13 -18.40
CA GLY A 382 56.31 29.14 -17.74
C GLY A 382 55.23 29.39 -18.79
N THR A 383 54.49 28.35 -19.17
CA THR A 383 53.26 28.50 -19.95
C THR A 383 52.25 29.20 -19.07
N VAL A 384 52.09 30.51 -19.28
CA VAL A 384 50.97 31.27 -18.74
C VAL A 384 49.71 30.72 -19.40
N GLU A 385 49.01 29.81 -18.73
CA GLU A 385 47.67 29.38 -19.16
C GLU A 385 46.68 30.52 -18.92
N GLU A 386 46.48 31.33 -19.97
CA GLU A 386 45.53 32.43 -19.99
C GLU A 386 44.11 31.85 -20.17
N LYS A 387 43.49 31.40 -19.08
CA LYS A 387 42.08 30.96 -19.11
C LYS A 387 41.16 32.17 -19.17
N VAL A 388 40.94 32.70 -20.38
CA VAL A 388 39.97 33.76 -20.63
C VAL A 388 38.55 33.19 -20.48
N THR A 389 37.91 33.39 -19.33
CA THR A 389 36.45 33.22 -19.21
C THR A 389 35.77 34.39 -19.91
N ALA A 390 35.58 34.27 -21.23
CA ALA A 390 34.77 35.22 -21.99
C ALA A 390 33.34 35.23 -21.44
N SER A 391 32.81 36.41 -21.14
CA SER A 391 31.39 36.58 -20.79
C SER A 391 30.53 36.13 -21.98
N ARG A 392 29.65 35.15 -21.76
CA ARG A 392 28.73 34.64 -22.79
C ARG A 392 27.87 35.78 -23.34
N THR A 393 27.68 35.81 -24.66
CA THR A 393 26.87 36.85 -25.30
C THR A 393 25.37 36.59 -25.08
N PRO A 394 24.48 37.61 -25.14
CA PRO A 394 23.04 37.42 -24.97
C PRO A 394 22.44 36.40 -25.96
N SER A 395 22.89 36.42 -27.22
CA SER A 395 22.46 35.47 -28.24
C SER A 395 22.91 34.03 -27.95
N GLU A 396 24.08 33.86 -27.33
CA GLU A 396 24.61 32.57 -26.88
C GLU A 396 23.86 32.05 -25.66
N ILE A 397 23.46 32.92 -24.73
CA ILE A 397 22.59 32.56 -23.60
C ILE A 397 21.24 32.04 -24.11
N VAL A 398 20.64 32.70 -25.11
CA VAL A 398 19.38 32.22 -25.72
C VAL A 398 19.59 30.88 -26.43
N GLY A 399 20.70 30.69 -27.14
CA GLY A 399 21.06 29.38 -27.73
C GLY A 399 21.15 28.28 -26.68
N ILE A 400 21.81 28.53 -25.55
CA ILE A 400 21.87 27.58 -24.42
C ILE A 400 20.48 27.30 -23.85
N ILE A 401 19.61 28.32 -23.71
CA ILE A 401 18.22 28.12 -23.25
C ILE A 401 17.45 27.22 -24.23
N VAL A 402 17.63 27.39 -25.54
CA VAL A 402 17.03 26.53 -26.56
C VAL A 402 17.55 25.09 -26.45
N LEU A 403 18.87 24.91 -26.32
CA LEU A 403 19.48 23.59 -26.09
C LEU A 403 18.88 22.91 -24.85
N VAL A 404 18.83 23.62 -23.72
CA VAL A 404 18.28 23.11 -22.46
C VAL A 404 16.79 22.79 -22.61
N GLY A 405 16.02 23.65 -23.26
CA GLY A 405 14.59 23.40 -23.52
C GLY A 405 14.35 22.15 -24.35
N ILE A 406 15.11 21.95 -25.43
CA ILE A 406 15.03 20.76 -26.28
C ILE A 406 15.46 19.51 -25.50
N MET A 407 16.51 19.60 -24.70
CA MET A 407 16.96 18.50 -23.85
C MET A 407 15.93 18.14 -22.77
N LEU A 408 15.26 19.13 -22.17
CA LEU A 408 14.19 18.90 -21.20
C LEU A 408 12.98 18.20 -21.84
N LEU A 409 12.56 18.64 -23.03
CA LEU A 409 11.49 17.98 -23.78
C LEU A 409 11.86 16.54 -24.18
N ALA A 410 13.10 16.34 -24.62
CA ALA A 410 13.60 15.00 -24.94
C ALA A 410 13.71 14.10 -23.71
N THR A 411 14.02 14.67 -22.54
CA THR A 411 14.01 13.93 -21.27
C THR A 411 12.60 13.46 -20.92
N VAL A 412 11.57 14.28 -21.14
CA VAL A 412 10.17 13.85 -21.00
C VAL A 412 9.88 12.66 -21.91
N ALA A 413 10.19 12.76 -23.21
CA ALA A 413 9.97 11.68 -24.17
C ALA A 413 10.75 10.41 -23.81
N ALA A 414 11.99 10.54 -23.36
CA ALA A 414 12.83 9.42 -22.94
C ALA A 414 12.25 8.72 -21.69
N VAL A 415 11.77 9.49 -20.70
CA VAL A 415 11.18 8.95 -19.47
C VAL A 415 9.81 8.32 -19.74
N GLU A 416 9.04 8.86 -20.67
CA GLU A 416 7.78 8.26 -21.14
C GLU A 416 8.01 6.90 -21.79
N VAL A 417 9.05 6.76 -22.62
CA VAL A 417 9.46 5.49 -23.24
C VAL A 417 9.90 4.46 -22.21
N LEU A 418 10.53 4.90 -21.12
CA LEU A 418 10.85 4.02 -19.99
C LEU A 418 9.59 3.51 -19.25
N ALA A 419 8.43 4.16 -19.46
CA ALA A 419 7.14 3.86 -18.86
C ALA A 419 7.09 3.97 -17.33
N PHE A 420 7.94 4.83 -16.76
CA PHE A 420 7.87 5.18 -15.34
C PHE A 420 6.92 6.36 -15.14
N ALA A 421 5.65 6.09 -14.84
CA ALA A 421 4.62 7.12 -14.71
C ALA A 421 4.98 8.22 -13.69
N ALA A 422 5.52 7.84 -12.54
CA ALA A 422 5.93 8.77 -11.50
C ALA A 422 7.08 9.70 -11.95
N LEU A 423 8.10 9.14 -12.62
CA LEU A 423 9.20 9.94 -13.17
C LEU A 423 8.70 10.87 -14.27
N THR A 424 7.81 10.39 -15.13
CA THR A 424 7.22 11.19 -16.22
C THR A 424 6.48 12.39 -15.64
N ALA A 425 5.64 12.18 -14.62
CA ALA A 425 4.90 13.26 -13.96
C ALA A 425 5.84 14.33 -13.37
N ILE A 426 6.93 13.91 -12.72
CA ILE A 426 7.92 14.82 -12.12
C ILE A 426 8.63 15.63 -13.21
N VAL A 427 9.15 14.96 -14.24
CA VAL A 427 9.91 15.62 -15.31
C VAL A 427 8.99 16.58 -16.08
N THR A 428 7.79 16.16 -16.46
CA THR A 428 6.81 17.03 -17.12
C THR A 428 6.43 18.23 -16.25
N GLY A 429 6.28 18.05 -14.94
CA GLY A 429 6.06 19.14 -13.99
C GLY A 429 7.22 20.15 -13.99
N ILE A 430 8.47 19.66 -13.98
CA ILE A 430 9.66 20.52 -14.05
C ILE A 430 9.70 21.28 -15.39
N VAL A 431 9.40 20.62 -16.51
CA VAL A 431 9.36 21.27 -17.83
C VAL A 431 8.26 22.33 -17.89
N ALA A 432 7.08 22.07 -17.32
CA ALA A 432 6.00 23.04 -17.26
C ALA A 432 6.39 24.30 -16.45
N ILE A 433 7.02 24.11 -15.28
CA ILE A 433 7.51 25.21 -14.45
C ILE A 433 8.61 25.98 -15.20
N ALA A 434 9.57 25.29 -15.81
CA ALA A 434 10.63 25.93 -16.60
C ALA A 434 10.06 26.74 -17.77
N GLY A 435 9.04 26.23 -18.46
CA GLY A 435 8.34 26.91 -19.53
C GLY A 435 7.59 28.16 -19.04
N GLN A 436 6.88 28.08 -17.92
CA GLN A 436 6.23 29.23 -17.28
C GLN A 436 7.23 30.31 -16.88
N ILE A 437 8.35 29.92 -16.29
CA ILE A 437 9.44 30.84 -15.93
C ILE A 437 9.99 31.54 -17.18
N LEU A 438 10.25 30.80 -18.26
CA LEU A 438 10.74 31.36 -19.52
C LEU A 438 9.77 32.39 -20.09
N ILE A 439 8.47 32.05 -20.20
CA ILE A 439 7.46 32.99 -20.71
C ILE A 439 7.38 34.23 -19.81
N GLY A 440 7.38 34.06 -18.48
CA GLY A 440 7.40 35.19 -17.54
C GLY A 440 8.63 36.10 -17.73
N LEU A 441 9.81 35.53 -17.96
CA LEU A 441 11.03 36.30 -18.26
C LEU A 441 10.91 37.07 -19.58
N VAL A 442 10.29 36.47 -20.60
CA VAL A 442 10.05 37.14 -21.89
C VAL A 442 9.08 38.31 -21.73
N ILE A 443 7.97 38.12 -21.02
CA ILE A 443 7.01 39.20 -20.71
C ILE A 443 7.71 40.32 -19.95
N PHE A 444 8.52 39.97 -18.94
CA PHE A 444 9.26 40.95 -18.16
C PHE A 444 10.24 41.74 -19.02
N ALA A 445 11.01 41.08 -19.88
CA ALA A 445 11.97 41.71 -20.78
C ALA A 445 11.29 42.68 -21.76
N ILE A 446 10.19 42.25 -22.39
CA ILE A 446 9.40 43.10 -23.30
C ILE A 446 8.83 44.31 -22.54
N GLY A 447 8.31 44.10 -21.34
CA GLY A 447 7.72 45.18 -20.58
C GLY A 447 8.74 46.18 -20.02
N LEU A 448 9.95 45.75 -19.67
CA LEU A 448 11.06 46.66 -19.38
C LEU A 448 11.41 47.53 -20.58
N TYR A 449 11.43 46.93 -21.77
CA TYR A 449 11.65 47.67 -23.02
C TYR A 449 10.54 48.73 -23.24
N LEU A 450 9.26 48.35 -23.09
CA LEU A 450 8.13 49.28 -23.21
C LEU A 450 8.18 50.41 -22.16
N ALA A 451 8.55 50.10 -20.92
CA ALA A 451 8.67 51.10 -19.86
C ALA A 451 9.72 52.17 -20.20
N ASN A 452 10.87 51.74 -20.72
CA ASN A 452 11.91 52.66 -21.17
C ASN A 452 11.49 53.42 -22.42
N LEU A 453 10.82 52.78 -23.38
CA LEU A 453 10.32 53.46 -24.57
C LEU A 453 9.35 54.58 -24.20
N ALA A 454 8.39 54.30 -23.31
CA ALA A 454 7.46 55.30 -22.80
C ALA A 454 8.19 56.47 -22.11
N PHE A 455 9.20 56.18 -21.29
CA PHE A 455 10.04 57.20 -20.65
C PHE A 455 10.68 58.14 -21.68
N HIS A 456 11.31 57.58 -22.71
CA HIS A 456 12.02 58.37 -23.73
C HIS A 456 11.06 59.21 -24.57
N ILE A 457 9.90 58.65 -24.97
CA ILE A 457 8.89 59.39 -25.75
C ILE A 457 8.36 60.57 -24.92
N ILE A 458 8.03 60.37 -23.64
CA ILE A 458 7.49 61.43 -22.80
C ILE A 458 8.54 62.51 -22.56
N THR A 459 9.77 62.14 -22.22
CA THR A 459 10.86 63.09 -21.96
C THR A 459 11.31 63.88 -23.19
N SER A 460 11.12 63.32 -24.39
CA SER A 460 11.44 64.01 -25.65
C SER A 460 10.52 65.18 -26.00
N SER A 461 9.38 65.35 -25.30
CA SER A 461 8.40 66.42 -25.56
C SER A 461 8.85 67.85 -25.18
N GLY A 462 10.01 68.01 -24.55
CA GLY A 462 10.65 69.32 -24.31
C GLY A 462 10.05 70.17 -23.17
N ASN A 463 9.01 69.71 -22.48
CA ASN A 463 8.42 70.42 -21.33
C ASN A 463 9.21 70.16 -20.04
N GLN A 464 9.38 71.15 -19.16
CA GLN A 464 10.08 70.98 -17.86
C GLN A 464 9.46 69.88 -16.98
N GLN A 465 8.17 69.60 -17.14
CA GLN A 465 7.44 68.56 -16.40
C GLN A 465 7.53 67.17 -17.05
N ALA A 466 8.08 67.05 -18.25
CA ALA A 466 8.15 65.80 -19.00
C ALA A 466 9.00 64.73 -18.30
N VAL A 467 10.03 65.13 -17.54
CA VAL A 467 10.88 64.21 -16.77
C VAL A 467 10.12 63.51 -15.65
N ILE A 468 9.27 64.27 -14.94
CA ILE A 468 8.47 63.74 -13.83
C ILE A 468 7.42 62.78 -14.37
N LEU A 469 6.74 63.16 -15.45
CA LEU A 469 5.73 62.33 -16.09
C LEU A 469 6.33 61.06 -16.71
N GLY A 470 7.51 61.17 -17.33
CA GLY A 470 8.24 60.04 -17.88
C GLY A 470 8.62 59.03 -16.79
N ASN A 471 9.20 59.49 -15.67
CA ASN A 471 9.56 58.62 -14.55
C ASN A 471 8.33 57.93 -13.94
N ALA A 472 7.22 58.66 -13.77
CA ALA A 472 5.97 58.10 -13.28
C ALA A 472 5.44 57.00 -14.21
N ALA A 473 5.43 57.24 -15.54
CA ALA A 473 5.02 56.26 -16.52
C ALA A 473 5.92 55.00 -16.51
N ARG A 474 7.24 55.18 -16.44
CA ARG A 474 8.20 54.07 -16.35
C ARG A 474 7.95 53.19 -15.14
N ILE A 475 7.82 53.80 -13.95
CA ILE A 475 7.57 53.07 -12.70
C ILE A 475 6.22 52.33 -12.76
N ALA A 476 5.18 52.96 -13.29
CA ALA A 476 3.87 52.34 -13.45
C ALA A 476 3.94 51.10 -14.37
N ILE A 477 4.60 51.22 -15.53
CA ILE A 477 4.76 50.11 -16.48
C ILE A 477 5.61 48.99 -15.87
N ILE A 478 6.74 49.29 -15.22
CA ILE A 478 7.58 48.26 -14.57
C ILE A 478 6.79 47.51 -13.50
N THR A 479 6.01 48.22 -12.67
CA THR A 479 5.21 47.60 -11.61
C THR A 479 4.16 46.66 -12.20
N LEU A 480 3.44 47.09 -13.24
CA LEU A 480 2.45 46.28 -13.95
C LEU A 480 3.07 45.05 -14.63
N VAL A 481 4.18 45.25 -15.34
CA VAL A 481 4.91 44.18 -16.05
C VAL A 481 5.49 43.17 -15.07
N SER A 482 6.02 43.62 -13.93
CA SER A 482 6.53 42.72 -12.88
C SER A 482 5.44 41.82 -12.35
N ALA A 483 4.26 42.38 -12.07
CA ALA A 483 3.10 41.61 -11.62
C ALA A 483 2.66 40.59 -12.68
N MET A 484 2.53 41.01 -13.94
CA MET A 484 2.14 40.13 -15.05
C MET A 484 3.17 39.01 -15.29
N ALA A 485 4.47 39.32 -15.18
CA ALA A 485 5.54 38.34 -15.29
C ALA A 485 5.48 37.31 -14.15
N LEU A 486 5.38 37.75 -12.89
CA LEU A 486 5.27 36.85 -11.73
C LEU A 486 4.02 35.95 -11.82
N GLN A 487 2.89 36.50 -12.26
CA GLN A 487 1.67 35.75 -12.52
C GLN A 487 1.90 34.66 -13.57
N GLN A 488 2.58 34.99 -14.68
CA GLN A 488 2.87 34.03 -15.75
C GLN A 488 3.86 32.94 -15.33
N MET A 489 4.79 33.24 -14.42
CA MET A 489 5.70 32.25 -13.84
C MET A 489 4.99 31.25 -12.90
N GLY A 490 3.69 31.45 -12.62
CA GLY A 490 2.93 30.61 -11.69
C GLY A 490 3.25 30.88 -10.22
N ILE A 491 3.97 31.96 -9.92
CA ILE A 491 4.38 32.29 -8.55
C ILE A 491 3.21 32.95 -7.84
N ALA A 492 2.46 32.16 -7.07
CA ALA A 492 1.36 32.61 -6.22
C ALA A 492 0.42 33.60 -6.94
N ALA A 493 -0.08 33.19 -8.12
CA ALA A 493 -0.86 34.05 -9.01
C ALA A 493 -2.02 34.76 -8.29
N ASP A 494 -2.70 34.08 -7.38
CA ASP A 494 -3.79 34.67 -6.59
C ASP A 494 -3.31 35.77 -5.63
N ILE A 495 -2.15 35.57 -4.99
CA ILE A 495 -1.54 36.58 -4.12
C ILE A 495 -1.14 37.80 -4.95
N VAL A 496 -0.52 37.59 -6.10
CA VAL A 496 -0.11 38.68 -7.00
C VAL A 496 -1.34 39.45 -7.53
N ASN A 497 -2.37 38.74 -7.98
CA ASN A 497 -3.61 39.32 -8.48
C ASN A 497 -4.32 40.15 -7.39
N LEU A 498 -4.42 39.60 -6.17
CA LEU A 498 -5.06 40.29 -5.06
C LEU A 498 -4.24 41.50 -4.60
N ALA A 499 -2.93 41.35 -4.42
CA ALA A 499 -2.06 42.44 -4.00
C ALA A 499 -2.07 43.59 -5.03
N PHE A 500 -1.99 43.27 -6.32
CA PHE A 500 -2.03 44.28 -7.38
C PHE A 500 -3.42 44.91 -7.53
N GLY A 501 -4.48 44.09 -7.47
CA GLY A 501 -5.87 44.57 -7.50
C GLY A 501 -6.18 45.52 -6.34
N LEU A 502 -5.74 45.19 -5.13
CA LEU A 502 -5.87 46.06 -3.96
C LEU A 502 -5.02 47.32 -4.08
N LEU A 503 -3.78 47.21 -4.56
CA LEU A 503 -2.89 48.35 -4.74
C LEU A 503 -3.44 49.34 -5.78
N LEU A 504 -3.84 48.84 -6.96
CA LEU A 504 -4.49 49.68 -7.97
C LEU A 504 -5.82 50.24 -7.48
N GLY A 505 -6.62 49.43 -6.76
CA GLY A 505 -7.85 49.89 -6.14
C GLY A 505 -7.61 51.03 -5.15
N ALA A 506 -6.60 50.90 -4.29
CA ALA A 506 -6.22 51.95 -3.33
C ALA A 506 -5.72 53.22 -4.02
N ILE A 507 -4.89 53.11 -5.05
CA ILE A 507 -4.42 54.26 -5.85
C ILE A 507 -5.60 54.93 -6.56
N ALA A 508 -6.53 54.15 -7.14
CA ALA A 508 -7.71 54.68 -7.82
C ALA A 508 -8.61 55.46 -6.85
N VAL A 509 -8.87 54.90 -5.66
CA VAL A 509 -9.64 55.57 -4.60
C VAL A 509 -8.92 56.82 -4.10
N ALA A 510 -7.62 56.74 -3.82
CA ALA A 510 -6.84 57.90 -3.37
C ALA A 510 -6.85 59.03 -4.42
N THR A 511 -6.70 58.69 -5.69
CA THR A 511 -6.76 59.65 -6.81
C THR A 511 -8.16 60.25 -6.94
N ALA A 512 -9.21 59.43 -6.89
CA ALA A 512 -10.59 59.90 -6.95
C ALA A 512 -10.92 60.87 -5.80
N ILE A 513 -10.44 60.59 -4.58
CA ILE A 513 -10.61 61.47 -3.41
C ILE A 513 -9.80 62.76 -3.58
N ALA A 514 -8.54 62.67 -4.01
CA ALA A 514 -7.67 63.83 -4.18
C ALA A 514 -8.22 64.80 -5.24
N PHE A 515 -8.67 64.29 -6.39
CA PHE A 515 -9.31 65.11 -7.42
C PHE A 515 -10.71 65.59 -7.03
N GLY A 516 -11.52 64.73 -6.40
CA GLY A 516 -12.90 65.06 -6.02
C GLY A 516 -12.98 66.15 -4.96
N LEU A 517 -12.13 66.09 -3.92
CA LEU A 517 -12.07 67.11 -2.87
C LEU A 517 -11.27 68.33 -3.31
N GLY A 518 -10.13 68.14 -3.98
CA GLY A 518 -9.24 69.24 -4.41
C GLY A 518 -9.74 70.05 -5.61
N GLY A 519 -10.56 69.45 -6.48
CA GLY A 519 -11.12 70.10 -7.67
C GLY A 519 -12.49 70.76 -7.44
N ARG A 520 -13.06 70.64 -6.23
CA ARG A 520 -14.40 71.15 -5.91
C ARG A 520 -14.54 72.65 -6.19
N ASP A 521 -13.56 73.44 -5.77
CA ASP A 521 -13.62 74.90 -5.91
C ASP A 521 -13.50 75.31 -7.38
N VAL A 522 -12.55 74.72 -8.11
CA VAL A 522 -12.35 74.96 -9.55
C VAL A 522 -13.60 74.55 -10.36
N ALA A 523 -14.19 73.39 -10.06
CA ALA A 523 -15.41 72.94 -10.71
C ALA A 523 -16.60 73.86 -10.40
N GLY A 524 -16.72 74.33 -9.15
CA GLY A 524 -17.75 75.28 -8.74
C GLY A 524 -17.63 76.63 -9.44
N GLU A 525 -16.41 77.13 -9.59
CA GLU A 525 -16.10 78.39 -10.26
C GLU A 525 -16.39 78.30 -11.76
N GLN A 526 -15.94 77.24 -12.44
CA GLN A 526 -16.20 77.02 -13.86
C GLN A 526 -17.71 76.88 -14.17
N VAL A 527 -18.48 76.23 -13.30
CA VAL A 527 -19.94 76.12 -13.45
C VAL A 527 -20.63 77.47 -13.23
N ARG A 528 -20.14 78.30 -12.29
CA ARG A 528 -20.66 79.66 -12.07
C ARG A 528 -20.39 80.57 -13.26
N ASP A 529 -19.17 80.56 -13.80
CA ASP A 529 -18.81 81.31 -15.00
C ASP A 529 -19.67 80.91 -16.20
N TRP A 530 -19.90 79.60 -16.35
CA TRP A 530 -20.76 79.08 -17.41
C TRP A 530 -22.21 79.57 -17.23
N LEU A 531 -22.75 79.54 -16.01
CA LEU A 531 -24.09 80.03 -15.70
C LEU A 531 -24.24 81.55 -15.91
N GLU A 532 -23.22 82.33 -15.58
CA GLU A 532 -23.20 83.77 -15.80
C GLU A 532 -23.16 84.12 -17.29
N SER A 533 -22.41 83.36 -18.09
CA SER A 533 -22.36 83.54 -19.55
C SER A 533 -23.75 83.38 -20.19
N PHE A 534 -24.58 82.46 -19.68
CA PHE A 534 -25.97 82.29 -20.14
C PHE A 534 -26.90 83.40 -19.64
N LYS A 535 -26.75 83.87 -18.40
CA LYS A 535 -27.54 84.98 -17.87
C LYS A 535 -27.27 86.29 -18.61
N ARG A 536 -26.00 86.55 -18.96
CA ARG A 536 -25.60 87.75 -19.71
C ARG A 536 -26.19 87.76 -21.14
N LYS A 537 -26.28 86.60 -21.78
CA LYS A 537 -26.88 86.44 -23.12
C LYS A 537 -28.40 86.68 -23.15
N LYS A 538 -29.08 86.64 -22.00
CA LYS A 538 -30.53 86.87 -21.87
C LYS A 538 -30.89 88.35 -21.62
N ASN A 539 -29.93 89.17 -21.18
CA ASN A 539 -30.16 90.55 -20.74
C ASN A 539 -29.67 91.62 -21.74
N GLU A 540 -29.24 91.25 -22.95
CA GLU A 540 -28.98 92.22 -24.02
C GLU A 540 -30.31 92.60 -24.69
N PRO A 541 -30.75 93.88 -24.65
CA PRO A 541 -31.91 94.31 -25.42
C PRO A 541 -31.60 94.20 -26.92
N PRO A 542 -32.61 93.92 -27.76
CA PRO A 542 -32.42 93.85 -29.20
C PRO A 542 -31.82 95.17 -29.70
N ARG A 543 -30.67 95.07 -30.39
CA ARG A 543 -30.14 96.16 -31.20
C ARG A 543 -31.14 96.37 -32.35
N MET A 544 -31.91 97.46 -32.26
CA MET A 544 -32.58 98.06 -33.42
C MET A 544 -31.56 98.76 -34.28
#